data_AF-A0A0A3IWS3-F1
#
_entry.id   AF-A0A0A3IWS3-F1
#
_cell.length_a   1.000
_cell.length_b   1.000
_cell.length_c   1.000
_cell.angle_alpha   90.00
_cell.angle_beta   90.00
_cell.angle_gamma   90.00
#
_symmetry.space_group_name_H-M   'P 1'
#
loop_
_entity.id
_entity.type
_entity.pdbx_description
1 polymer ?
#
loop_
_entity_poly.entity_id
_entity_poly.type
_entity_poly.pdbx_seq_one_letter_code
_entity_poly.pdbx_strand_id
1 'polypeptide(L)'
;MKKERPLVEALQRFIEQKPLSLHVPGHKNGLLSTLPKEIQYALQYDVTELSGLDDFHHPEEAILKAEQLLSETYQSDRSYFLVNGSTVGNLAMIYATCKRNDKIIVQRNAHKSIFHALELVGATPIYISPEWDEVTKTAGAVSSSTLREVLQIHKNIKAVVLTYPTYYGIASSDLKYQIEYCHSYNIPVLVDEAHGAHLIANEQFPASALELGADIVVQSAHKTLPAMTMASFLHVKSNLVDREKVNQYLRILQSSSPSYLLLASLDDARHYIQTYLASDGSYLFEKRKIWIESLESIPALEVLEVDDPLKLLLRVNGYTGYQLKEALENQQLYVELADAYQVLLILPLLKYGQTFPFAEMRIRIKEAVSALKKEKSFSTEVNLRTIHSPLFVLPEYSFDRIEQLEKEWIPYMRAIGRVSASMVTPYPPGIPLFVPGEKITVSKLSQLEELLMIGASFQGYHRLDEKLIYVIK
;
A
#
# COMPACT_ATOMS: atom_id res chain seq x y z
N MET A 1 -23.79 -13.75 -18.20
CA MET A 1 -24.41 -13.99 -16.89
C MET A 1 -24.19 -12.75 -16.04
N LYS A 2 -25.22 -12.24 -15.36
CA LYS A 2 -25.05 -11.21 -14.32
C LYS A 2 -24.17 -11.84 -13.23
N LYS A 3 -22.98 -11.29 -12.97
CA LYS A 3 -22.13 -11.79 -11.87
C LYS A 3 -22.74 -11.28 -10.56
N GLU A 4 -22.95 -12.15 -9.61
CA GLU A 4 -23.65 -11.86 -8.35
C GLU A 4 -22.82 -10.93 -7.45
N ARG A 5 -23.49 -10.30 -6.47
CA ARG A 5 -22.89 -9.62 -5.31
C ARG A 5 -23.47 -10.21 -4.02
N PRO A 6 -23.00 -11.40 -3.60
CA PRO A 6 -23.66 -12.19 -2.55
C PRO A 6 -23.88 -11.43 -1.24
N LEU A 7 -22.89 -10.65 -0.78
CA LEU A 7 -22.98 -9.93 0.49
C LEU A 7 -23.86 -8.70 0.39
N VAL A 8 -23.75 -7.96 -0.71
CA VAL A 8 -24.63 -6.82 -0.98
C VAL A 8 -26.09 -7.28 -1.04
N GLU A 9 -26.35 -8.39 -1.74
CA GLU A 9 -27.69 -8.97 -1.89
C GLU A 9 -28.20 -9.56 -0.56
N ALA A 10 -27.35 -10.15 0.27
CA ALA A 10 -27.72 -10.61 1.61
C ALA A 10 -28.16 -9.44 2.52
N LEU A 11 -27.36 -8.36 2.57
CA LEU A 11 -27.69 -7.17 3.36
C LEU A 11 -28.98 -6.49 2.88
N GLN A 12 -29.18 -6.38 1.56
CA GLN A 12 -30.40 -5.82 0.99
C GLN A 12 -31.63 -6.62 1.43
N ARG A 13 -31.60 -7.95 1.27
CA ARG A 13 -32.70 -8.83 1.71
C ARG A 13 -32.95 -8.76 3.21
N PHE A 14 -31.90 -8.60 4.03
CA PHE A 14 -32.04 -8.46 5.47
C PHE A 14 -32.76 -7.17 5.85
N ILE A 15 -32.39 -6.03 5.25
CA ILE A 15 -33.00 -4.73 5.56
C ILE A 15 -34.43 -4.62 5.03
N GLU A 16 -34.73 -5.25 3.88
CA GLU A 16 -36.10 -5.30 3.32
C GLU A 16 -37.13 -5.92 4.29
N GLN A 17 -36.68 -6.81 5.18
CA GLN A 17 -37.53 -7.41 6.23
C GLN A 17 -37.87 -6.44 7.36
N LYS A 18 -37.29 -5.23 7.37
CA LYS A 18 -37.47 -4.20 8.41
C LYS A 18 -37.23 -4.74 9.82
N PRO A 19 -36.03 -5.31 10.09
CA PRO A 19 -35.75 -5.97 11.34
C PRO A 19 -35.74 -4.97 12.51
N LEU A 20 -36.37 -5.36 13.63
CA LEU A 20 -36.21 -4.68 14.90
C LEU A 20 -35.03 -5.33 15.63
N SER A 21 -34.01 -4.54 15.97
CA SER A 21 -32.80 -5.06 16.60
C SER A 21 -32.77 -4.77 18.09
N LEU A 22 -32.78 -5.85 18.89
CA LEU A 22 -32.29 -5.84 20.27
C LEU A 22 -30.82 -6.29 20.35
N HIS A 23 -30.21 -6.62 19.21
CA HIS A 23 -28.82 -7.03 19.07
C HIS A 23 -27.83 -5.84 19.09
N VAL A 24 -26.53 -6.11 19.15
CA VAL A 24 -25.50 -5.12 18.78
C VAL A 24 -25.57 -4.82 17.26
N PRO A 25 -25.09 -3.66 16.78
CA PRO A 25 -24.43 -2.57 17.52
C PRO A 25 -25.36 -1.62 18.30
N GLY A 26 -24.77 -0.85 19.20
CA GLY A 26 -25.49 0.02 20.14
C GLY A 26 -26.28 1.18 19.51
N HIS A 27 -25.97 1.58 18.27
CA HIS A 27 -26.73 2.62 17.56
C HIS A 27 -28.12 2.16 17.08
N LYS A 28 -28.44 0.85 17.21
CA LYS A 28 -29.74 0.25 16.89
C LYS A 28 -30.22 0.61 15.49
N ASN A 29 -29.46 0.18 14.48
CA ASN A 29 -29.72 0.45 13.06
C ASN A 29 -29.79 1.95 12.74
N GLY A 30 -29.18 2.80 13.58
CA GLY A 30 -29.09 4.24 13.42
C GLY A 30 -30.10 5.03 14.26
N LEU A 31 -31.08 4.37 14.90
CA LEU A 31 -32.16 5.03 15.65
C LEU A 31 -31.68 5.87 16.83
N LEU A 32 -30.56 5.47 17.45
CA LEU A 32 -29.97 6.19 18.59
C LEU A 32 -28.80 7.09 18.19
N SER A 33 -28.49 7.16 16.88
CA SER A 33 -27.39 7.96 16.37
C SER A 33 -27.79 9.42 16.20
N THR A 34 -26.91 10.33 16.58
CA THR A 34 -27.05 11.78 16.35
C THR A 34 -26.19 12.27 15.18
N LEU A 35 -25.68 11.36 14.35
CA LEU A 35 -24.90 11.71 13.15
C LEU A 35 -25.77 12.40 12.10
N PRO A 36 -25.18 13.08 11.09
CA PRO A 36 -25.92 13.57 9.93
C PRO A 36 -26.80 12.50 9.31
N LYS A 37 -27.99 12.90 8.81
CA LYS A 37 -29.04 11.98 8.35
C LYS A 37 -28.55 11.04 7.24
N GLU A 38 -27.69 11.55 6.37
CA GLU A 38 -27.05 10.84 5.27
C GLU A 38 -26.19 9.68 5.79
N ILE A 39 -25.50 9.86 6.92
CA ILE A 39 -24.68 8.83 7.56
C ILE A 39 -25.56 7.84 8.33
N GLN A 40 -26.63 8.31 8.98
CA GLN A 40 -27.55 7.43 9.71
C GLN A 40 -28.15 6.34 8.82
N TYR A 41 -28.42 6.62 7.54
CA TYR A 41 -28.92 5.62 6.60
C TYR A 41 -27.91 4.48 6.37
N ALA A 42 -26.61 4.75 6.38
CA ALA A 42 -25.59 3.72 6.25
C ALA A 42 -25.56 2.78 7.47
N LEU A 43 -25.92 3.27 8.66
CA LEU A 43 -25.95 2.48 9.90
C LEU A 43 -27.02 1.38 9.90
N GLN A 44 -27.93 1.34 8.93
CA GLN A 44 -28.84 0.21 8.74
C GLN A 44 -28.13 -1.04 8.19
N TYR A 45 -26.99 -0.84 7.53
CA TYR A 45 -26.11 -1.89 7.01
C TYR A 45 -24.95 -2.21 7.96
N ASP A 46 -24.79 -1.46 9.06
CA ASP A 46 -23.81 -1.74 10.10
C ASP A 46 -24.39 -2.79 11.07
N VAL A 47 -24.31 -4.03 10.60
CA VAL A 47 -24.80 -5.24 11.27
C VAL A 47 -23.64 -6.19 11.52
N THR A 48 -23.92 -7.31 12.17
CA THR A 48 -22.94 -8.34 12.53
C THR A 48 -23.50 -9.71 12.13
N GLU A 49 -22.89 -10.80 12.58
CA GLU A 49 -23.21 -12.20 12.31
C GLU A 49 -24.62 -12.60 12.81
N LEU A 50 -25.64 -12.12 12.11
CA LEU A 50 -27.04 -12.50 12.29
C LEU A 50 -27.42 -13.60 11.30
N SER A 51 -28.46 -14.36 11.61
CA SER A 51 -28.96 -15.41 10.72
C SER A 51 -29.24 -14.88 9.31
N GLY A 52 -28.63 -15.51 8.30
CA GLY A 52 -28.72 -15.12 6.89
C GLY A 52 -27.70 -14.07 6.43
N LEU A 53 -26.77 -13.64 7.31
CA LEU A 53 -25.67 -12.74 6.98
C LEU A 53 -24.29 -13.41 7.00
N ASP A 54 -24.22 -14.71 7.34
CA ASP A 54 -22.98 -15.48 7.48
C ASP A 54 -22.13 -15.12 8.72
N ASP A 55 -21.04 -15.85 8.95
CA ASP A 55 -20.02 -15.55 9.97
C ASP A 55 -18.67 -15.32 9.27
N PHE A 56 -18.06 -14.15 9.45
CA PHE A 56 -16.80 -13.82 8.78
C PHE A 56 -15.62 -14.70 9.21
N HIS A 57 -15.61 -15.15 10.46
CA HIS A 57 -14.57 -16.05 10.95
C HIS A 57 -14.86 -17.50 10.60
N HIS A 58 -16.08 -17.84 10.23
CA HIS A 58 -16.48 -19.17 9.79
C HIS A 58 -17.47 -19.11 8.60
N PRO A 59 -17.02 -18.67 7.42
CA PRO A 59 -17.94 -18.37 6.33
C PRO A 59 -18.47 -19.66 5.69
N GLU A 60 -19.80 -19.76 5.59
CA GLU A 60 -20.53 -20.89 5.00
C GLU A 60 -21.52 -20.46 3.90
N GLU A 61 -21.87 -19.17 3.83
CA GLU A 61 -22.94 -18.63 2.99
C GLU A 61 -22.43 -17.49 2.08
N ALA A 62 -22.90 -16.25 2.31
CA ALA A 62 -22.68 -15.10 1.43
C ALA A 62 -21.21 -14.65 1.41
N ILE A 63 -20.52 -14.69 2.55
CA ILE A 63 -19.10 -14.35 2.65
C ILE A 63 -18.29 -15.41 1.89
N LEU A 64 -18.56 -16.70 2.13
CA LEU A 64 -17.86 -17.78 1.45
C LEU A 64 -18.00 -17.67 -0.07
N LYS A 65 -19.23 -17.40 -0.55
CA LYS A 65 -19.49 -17.24 -1.97
C LYS A 65 -18.80 -16.01 -2.55
N ALA A 66 -18.78 -14.88 -1.84
CA ALA A 66 -18.09 -13.67 -2.28
C ALA A 66 -16.56 -13.90 -2.39
N GLU A 67 -15.96 -14.59 -1.43
CA GLU A 67 -14.53 -14.96 -1.46
C GLU A 67 -14.18 -15.98 -2.54
N GLN A 68 -15.09 -16.92 -2.85
CA GLN A 68 -14.94 -17.81 -4.00
C GLN A 68 -14.95 -17.03 -5.32
N LEU A 69 -15.91 -16.11 -5.49
CA LEU A 69 -15.95 -15.22 -6.65
C LEU A 69 -14.70 -14.34 -6.74
N LEU A 70 -14.16 -13.88 -5.61
CA LEU A 70 -12.88 -13.18 -5.56
C LEU A 70 -11.74 -14.08 -6.08
N SER A 71 -11.69 -15.33 -5.61
CA SER A 71 -10.68 -16.30 -6.02
C SER A 71 -10.73 -16.59 -7.53
N GLU A 72 -11.94 -16.73 -8.08
CA GLU A 72 -12.17 -16.86 -9.53
C GLU A 72 -11.72 -15.61 -10.30
N THR A 73 -11.98 -14.42 -9.75
CA THR A 73 -11.68 -13.14 -10.39
C THR A 73 -10.17 -12.93 -10.55
N TYR A 74 -9.40 -13.23 -9.50
CA TYR A 74 -7.94 -13.07 -9.50
C TYR A 74 -7.19 -14.36 -9.86
N GLN A 75 -7.90 -15.44 -10.20
CA GLN A 75 -7.31 -16.74 -10.54
C GLN A 75 -6.33 -17.27 -9.48
N SER A 76 -6.72 -17.14 -8.21
CA SER A 76 -6.00 -17.64 -7.03
C SER A 76 -6.55 -18.99 -6.57
N ASP A 77 -5.79 -19.76 -5.78
CA ASP A 77 -6.31 -20.98 -5.13
C ASP A 77 -7.30 -20.64 -4.00
N ARG A 78 -7.04 -19.56 -3.27
CA ARG A 78 -7.93 -19.01 -2.24
C ARG A 78 -7.69 -17.52 -2.07
N SER A 79 -8.77 -16.78 -1.93
CA SER A 79 -8.74 -15.36 -1.60
C SER A 79 -9.56 -15.06 -0.35
N TYR A 80 -9.18 -14.00 0.36
CA TYR A 80 -9.81 -13.56 1.59
C TYR A 80 -10.14 -12.08 1.54
N PHE A 81 -11.29 -11.71 2.12
CA PHE A 81 -11.61 -10.32 2.41
C PHE A 81 -10.88 -9.87 3.67
N LEU A 82 -10.36 -8.63 3.65
CA LEU A 82 -9.68 -8.02 4.79
C LEU A 82 -10.37 -6.71 5.18
N VAL A 83 -10.85 -6.63 6.42
CA VAL A 83 -11.52 -5.43 6.96
C VAL A 83 -10.62 -4.57 7.85
N ASN A 84 -9.38 -5.01 8.11
CA ASN A 84 -8.37 -4.28 8.88
C ASN A 84 -7.21 -3.76 8.01
N GLY A 85 -7.45 -3.57 6.70
CA GLY A 85 -6.47 -3.10 5.71
C GLY A 85 -5.40 -4.13 5.33
N SER A 86 -4.59 -3.81 4.31
CA SER A 86 -3.46 -4.66 3.89
C SER A 86 -2.42 -4.88 5.01
N THR A 87 -2.42 -4.06 6.05
CA THR A 87 -1.61 -4.28 7.26
C THR A 87 -1.85 -5.68 7.85
N VAL A 88 -3.10 -6.12 8.01
CA VAL A 88 -3.38 -7.47 8.54
C VAL A 88 -2.96 -8.56 7.56
N GLY A 89 -3.12 -8.33 6.25
CA GLY A 89 -2.66 -9.27 5.22
C GLY A 89 -1.14 -9.48 5.28
N ASN A 90 -0.38 -8.39 5.40
CA ASN A 90 1.08 -8.41 5.51
C ASN A 90 1.57 -9.13 6.78
N LEU A 91 0.90 -8.90 7.91
CA LEU A 91 1.17 -9.64 9.14
C LEU A 91 0.89 -11.14 8.94
N ALA A 92 -0.29 -11.49 8.43
CA ALA A 92 -0.73 -12.87 8.26
C ALA A 92 0.16 -13.66 7.28
N MET A 93 0.57 -13.07 6.15
CA MET A 93 1.43 -13.76 5.18
C MET A 93 2.80 -14.11 5.78
N ILE A 94 3.36 -13.23 6.62
CA ILE A 94 4.66 -13.46 7.27
C ILE A 94 4.51 -14.46 8.43
N TYR A 95 3.46 -14.34 9.25
CA TYR A 95 3.17 -15.31 10.32
C TYR A 95 2.91 -16.73 9.79
N ALA A 96 2.22 -16.85 8.66
CA ALA A 96 1.94 -18.16 8.05
C ALA A 96 3.20 -18.83 7.49
N THR A 97 4.20 -18.04 7.11
CA THR A 97 5.39 -18.51 6.39
C THR A 97 6.61 -18.67 7.29
N CYS A 98 6.82 -17.75 8.23
CA CYS A 98 8.03 -17.66 9.04
C CYS A 98 7.78 -17.97 10.52
N LYS A 99 8.84 -18.45 11.17
CA LYS A 99 8.95 -18.60 12.62
C LYS A 99 10.05 -17.71 13.15
N ARG A 100 10.10 -17.59 14.48
CA ARG A 100 11.20 -16.92 15.18
C ARG A 100 12.55 -17.47 14.72
N ASN A 101 13.49 -16.57 14.46
CA ASN A 101 14.84 -16.81 13.92
C ASN A 101 14.92 -17.32 12.47
N ASP A 102 13.81 -17.52 11.76
CA ASP A 102 13.87 -17.79 10.33
C ASP A 102 14.48 -16.59 9.60
N LYS A 103 15.37 -16.85 8.63
CA LYS A 103 15.95 -15.80 7.78
C LYS A 103 15.00 -15.46 6.65
N ILE A 104 14.74 -14.19 6.42
CA ILE A 104 13.83 -13.71 5.39
C ILE A 104 14.47 -12.55 4.63
N ILE A 105 14.39 -12.58 3.31
CA ILE A 105 14.86 -11.47 2.49
C ILE A 105 13.70 -10.48 2.33
N VAL A 106 13.94 -9.19 2.54
CA VAL A 106 12.89 -8.17 2.49
C VAL A 106 13.38 -6.96 1.72
N GLN A 107 12.60 -6.50 0.74
CA GLN A 107 12.87 -5.24 0.05
C GLN A 107 12.87 -4.06 1.04
N ARG A 108 13.94 -3.26 1.07
CA ARG A 108 14.19 -2.27 2.13
C ARG A 108 13.16 -1.15 2.17
N ASN A 109 12.58 -0.80 1.03
CA ASN A 109 11.53 0.22 0.92
C ASN A 109 10.11 -0.37 1.05
N ALA A 110 9.96 -1.52 1.74
CA ALA A 110 8.67 -2.07 2.10
C ALA A 110 7.87 -1.15 3.05
N HIS A 111 6.55 -1.36 3.10
CA HIS A 111 5.70 -0.65 4.04
C HIS A 111 5.97 -1.05 5.49
N LYS A 112 5.81 -0.12 6.44
CA LYS A 112 6.03 -0.33 7.88
C LYS A 112 5.36 -1.59 8.47
N SER A 113 4.24 -2.04 7.91
CA SER A 113 3.55 -3.27 8.38
C SER A 113 4.39 -4.54 8.18
N ILE A 114 5.26 -4.58 7.17
CA ILE A 114 6.22 -5.68 6.98
C ILE A 114 7.20 -5.71 8.14
N PHE A 115 7.75 -4.56 8.53
CA PHE A 115 8.67 -4.45 9.65
C PHE A 115 8.01 -4.84 10.98
N HIS A 116 6.77 -4.42 11.22
CA HIS A 116 6.01 -4.88 12.38
C HIS A 116 5.81 -6.40 12.38
N ALA A 117 5.55 -7.02 11.22
CA ALA A 117 5.42 -8.47 11.12
C ALA A 117 6.72 -9.19 11.48
N LEU A 118 7.85 -8.69 10.98
CA LEU A 118 9.17 -9.24 11.27
C LEU A 118 9.49 -9.18 12.78
N GLU A 119 9.20 -8.04 13.41
CA GLU A 119 9.36 -7.84 14.85
C GLU A 119 8.49 -8.81 15.66
N LEU A 120 7.19 -8.87 15.35
CA LEU A 120 6.24 -9.70 16.10
C LEU A 120 6.50 -11.20 15.94
N VAL A 121 6.94 -11.66 14.75
CA VAL A 121 7.35 -13.05 14.52
C VAL A 121 8.72 -13.34 15.14
N GLY A 122 9.60 -12.34 15.25
CA GLY A 122 11.00 -12.50 15.62
C GLY A 122 11.83 -13.09 14.47
N ALA A 123 11.47 -12.79 13.21
CA ALA A 123 12.23 -13.23 12.04
C ALA A 123 13.54 -12.43 11.92
N THR A 124 14.55 -12.99 11.24
CA THR A 124 15.84 -12.34 10.99
C THR A 124 15.88 -11.79 9.55
N PRO A 125 15.67 -10.47 9.35
CA PRO A 125 15.61 -9.92 8.01
C PRO A 125 16.99 -9.70 7.40
N ILE A 126 17.06 -9.88 6.08
CA ILE A 126 18.14 -9.43 5.21
C ILE A 126 17.51 -8.42 4.26
N TYR A 127 17.80 -7.14 4.47
CA TYR A 127 17.18 -6.09 3.67
C TYR A 127 17.91 -5.91 2.36
N ILE A 128 17.20 -5.89 1.24
CA ILE A 128 17.78 -5.66 -0.09
C ILE A 128 17.31 -4.30 -0.62
N SER A 129 18.24 -3.51 -1.14
CA SER A 129 17.95 -2.14 -1.58
C SER A 129 17.32 -2.15 -2.98
N PRO A 130 16.28 -1.35 -3.22
CA PRO A 130 15.79 -1.10 -4.58
C PRO A 130 16.80 -0.24 -5.37
N GLU A 131 16.68 -0.26 -6.69
CA GLU A 131 17.40 0.65 -7.57
C GLU A 131 16.73 2.03 -7.60
N TRP A 132 17.51 3.07 -7.87
CA TRP A 132 16.99 4.42 -8.04
C TRP A 132 16.68 4.68 -9.51
N ASP A 133 15.47 5.16 -9.78
CA ASP A 133 15.07 5.57 -11.12
C ASP A 133 15.36 7.06 -11.31
N GLU A 134 16.31 7.35 -12.21
CA GLU A 134 16.75 8.72 -12.51
C GLU A 134 15.71 9.56 -13.25
N VAL A 135 14.75 8.94 -13.95
CA VAL A 135 13.69 9.64 -14.68
C VAL A 135 12.60 10.06 -13.71
N THR A 136 12.06 9.09 -12.96
CA THR A 136 10.99 9.37 -11.99
C THR A 136 11.51 10.02 -10.71
N LYS A 137 12.82 9.97 -10.44
CA LYS A 137 13.45 10.42 -9.19
C LYS A 137 12.85 9.73 -7.97
N THR A 138 12.67 8.41 -8.07
CA THR A 138 12.07 7.59 -7.01
C THR A 138 12.82 6.28 -6.83
N ALA A 139 12.60 5.64 -5.67
CA ALA A 139 13.03 4.26 -5.47
C ALA A 139 12.16 3.33 -6.33
N GLY A 140 12.81 2.62 -7.24
CA GLY A 140 12.21 1.61 -8.12
C GLY A 140 12.12 0.23 -7.45
N ALA A 141 12.30 -0.80 -8.26
CA ALA A 141 12.29 -2.19 -7.82
C ALA A 141 13.71 -2.68 -7.46
N VAL A 142 13.77 -3.84 -6.79
CA VAL A 142 15.02 -4.57 -6.63
C VAL A 142 15.39 -5.23 -7.96
N SER A 143 16.68 -5.23 -8.33
CA SER A 143 17.15 -5.93 -9.52
C SER A 143 17.38 -7.42 -9.29
N SER A 144 17.18 -8.20 -10.36
CA SER A 144 17.44 -9.65 -10.33
C SER A 144 18.88 -10.01 -10.00
N SER A 145 19.87 -9.19 -10.38
CA SER A 145 21.27 -9.37 -9.96
C SER A 145 21.41 -9.32 -8.44
N THR A 146 20.88 -8.29 -7.80
CA THR A 146 20.93 -8.09 -6.34
C THR A 146 20.31 -9.27 -5.60
N LEU A 147 19.11 -9.70 -5.99
CA LEU A 147 18.44 -10.84 -5.36
C LEU A 147 19.25 -12.14 -5.50
N ARG A 148 19.80 -12.41 -6.69
CA ARG A 148 20.62 -13.61 -6.95
C ARG A 148 21.87 -13.64 -6.10
N GLU A 149 22.58 -12.50 -6.02
CA GLU A 149 23.80 -12.38 -5.21
C GLU A 149 23.51 -12.65 -3.72
N VAL A 150 22.44 -12.05 -3.19
CA VAL A 150 22.06 -12.23 -1.77
C VAL A 150 21.65 -13.68 -1.48
N LEU A 151 20.90 -14.35 -2.37
CA LEU A 151 20.56 -15.77 -2.24
C LEU A 151 21.77 -16.71 -2.37
N GLN A 152 22.82 -16.29 -3.08
CA GLN A 152 24.08 -17.03 -3.14
C GLN A 152 24.87 -16.91 -1.84
N ILE A 153 24.94 -15.71 -1.25
CA ILE A 153 25.65 -15.42 0.00
C ILE A 153 24.94 -16.05 1.21
N HIS A 154 23.62 -15.90 1.30
CA HIS A 154 22.84 -16.33 2.46
C HIS A 154 22.10 -17.63 2.19
N LYS A 155 22.32 -18.63 3.05
CA LYS A 155 21.63 -19.93 3.02
C LYS A 155 20.46 -19.99 4.01
N ASN A 156 19.56 -20.96 3.79
CA ASN A 156 18.39 -21.24 4.62
C ASN A 156 17.42 -20.04 4.71
N ILE A 157 17.18 -19.40 3.56
CA ILE A 157 16.17 -18.34 3.44
C ILE A 157 14.79 -18.99 3.44
N LYS A 158 13.90 -18.47 4.28
CA LYS A 158 12.55 -19.00 4.46
C LYS A 158 11.53 -18.43 3.49
N ALA A 159 11.69 -17.16 3.12
CA ALA A 159 10.83 -16.45 2.18
C ALA A 159 11.55 -15.20 1.63
N VAL A 160 11.02 -14.67 0.53
CA VAL A 160 11.37 -13.34 0.01
C VAL A 160 10.12 -12.45 0.03
N VAL A 161 10.24 -11.23 0.52
CA VAL A 161 9.17 -10.23 0.52
C VAL A 161 9.53 -9.07 -0.39
N LEU A 162 8.70 -8.82 -1.39
CA LEU A 162 8.87 -7.74 -2.36
C LEU A 162 7.65 -6.81 -2.34
N THR A 163 7.83 -5.58 -2.81
CA THR A 163 6.75 -4.61 -3.01
C THR A 163 6.58 -4.35 -4.49
N TYR A 164 5.39 -4.59 -5.02
CA TYR A 164 5.09 -4.48 -6.45
C TYR A 164 3.62 -4.13 -6.69
N PRO A 165 3.29 -3.15 -7.54
CA PRO A 165 4.20 -2.15 -8.08
C PRO A 165 4.72 -1.25 -6.95
N THR A 166 5.69 -0.38 -7.24
CA THR A 166 6.07 0.64 -6.26
C THR A 166 4.91 1.62 -6.02
N TYR A 167 4.99 2.39 -4.93
CA TYR A 167 4.01 3.43 -4.62
C TYR A 167 3.82 4.39 -5.80
N TYR A 168 4.92 4.72 -6.48
CA TYR A 168 4.94 5.62 -7.64
C TYR A 168 4.51 4.97 -8.95
N GLY A 169 4.21 3.67 -8.96
CA GLY A 169 3.65 2.99 -10.14
C GLY A 169 4.69 2.38 -11.06
N ILE A 170 5.90 2.17 -10.58
CA ILE A 170 6.92 1.44 -11.31
C ILE A 170 6.64 -0.06 -11.15
N ALA A 171 6.51 -0.76 -12.26
CA ALA A 171 6.17 -2.17 -12.34
C ALA A 171 7.28 -2.92 -13.08
N SER A 172 8.27 -3.39 -12.31
CA SER A 172 9.45 -4.02 -12.88
C SER A 172 9.15 -5.32 -13.64
N SER A 173 9.74 -5.44 -14.83
CA SER A 173 9.70 -6.65 -15.65
C SER A 173 10.51 -7.81 -15.06
N ASP A 174 11.39 -7.53 -14.11
CA ASP A 174 12.25 -8.54 -13.46
C ASP A 174 11.48 -9.46 -12.50
N LEU A 175 10.30 -9.05 -12.01
CA LEU A 175 9.60 -9.75 -10.92
C LEU A 175 9.34 -11.23 -11.26
N LYS A 176 8.95 -11.53 -12.50
CA LYS A 176 8.74 -12.92 -12.93
C LYS A 176 9.99 -13.77 -12.78
N TYR A 177 11.12 -13.27 -13.27
CA TYR A 177 12.40 -13.97 -13.19
C TYR A 177 12.86 -14.13 -11.73
N GLN A 178 12.60 -13.13 -10.89
CA GLN A 178 12.89 -13.19 -9.45
C GLN A 178 12.08 -14.29 -8.75
N ILE A 179 10.79 -14.41 -9.07
CA ILE A 179 9.90 -15.45 -8.56
C ILE A 179 10.41 -16.83 -8.99
N GLU A 180 10.64 -17.03 -10.30
CA GLU A 180 11.15 -18.29 -10.85
C GLU A 180 12.49 -18.69 -10.22
N TYR A 181 13.39 -17.73 -10.01
CA TYR A 181 14.67 -17.96 -9.36
C TYR A 181 14.50 -18.37 -7.89
N CYS A 182 13.65 -17.70 -7.11
CA CYS A 182 13.34 -18.08 -5.73
C CYS A 182 12.73 -19.49 -5.64
N HIS A 183 11.81 -19.82 -6.54
CA HIS A 183 11.18 -21.14 -6.61
C HIS A 183 12.17 -22.25 -6.94
N SER A 184 13.23 -21.98 -7.70
CA SER A 184 14.32 -22.96 -7.94
C SER A 184 15.06 -23.39 -6.66
N TYR A 185 14.92 -22.61 -5.57
CA TYR A 185 15.43 -22.92 -4.24
C TYR A 185 14.33 -23.36 -3.25
N ASN A 186 13.09 -23.58 -3.71
CA ASN A 186 11.90 -23.83 -2.89
C ASN A 186 11.61 -22.70 -1.88
N ILE A 187 11.87 -21.44 -2.27
CA ILE A 187 11.62 -20.26 -1.44
C ILE A 187 10.36 -19.56 -1.96
N PRO A 188 9.29 -19.42 -1.16
CA PRO A 188 8.11 -18.67 -1.56
C PRO A 188 8.38 -17.17 -1.65
N VAL A 189 7.69 -16.51 -2.57
CA VAL A 189 7.70 -15.06 -2.75
C VAL A 189 6.38 -14.47 -2.29
N LEU A 190 6.45 -13.62 -1.26
CA LEU A 190 5.32 -12.89 -0.70
C LEU A 190 5.37 -11.46 -1.23
N VAL A 191 4.26 -10.95 -1.76
CA VAL A 191 4.23 -9.63 -2.40
C VAL A 191 3.22 -8.72 -1.73
N ASP A 192 3.70 -7.57 -1.27
CA ASP A 192 2.84 -6.43 -0.94
C ASP A 192 2.48 -5.69 -2.24
N GLU A 193 1.29 -5.97 -2.75
CA GLU A 193 0.67 -5.35 -3.92
C GLU A 193 -0.45 -4.39 -3.53
N ALA A 194 -0.24 -3.63 -2.45
CA ALA A 194 -1.24 -2.67 -1.96
C ALA A 194 -1.77 -1.73 -3.06
N HIS A 195 -0.93 -1.34 -4.03
CA HIS A 195 -1.29 -0.44 -5.13
C HIS A 195 -1.67 -1.15 -6.45
N GLY A 196 -1.90 -2.47 -6.46
CA GLY A 196 -2.12 -3.24 -7.69
C GLY A 196 -3.47 -3.95 -7.81
N ALA A 197 -4.46 -3.63 -6.97
CA ALA A 197 -5.77 -4.32 -6.99
C ALA A 197 -6.50 -4.24 -8.35
N HIS A 198 -6.22 -3.21 -9.14
CA HIS A 198 -6.81 -2.96 -10.45
C HIS A 198 -6.05 -3.58 -11.63
N LEU A 199 -4.85 -4.15 -11.43
CA LEU A 199 -3.96 -4.55 -12.53
C LEU A 199 -4.57 -5.60 -13.47
N ILE A 200 -5.50 -6.42 -12.97
CA ILE A 200 -6.20 -7.42 -13.77
C ILE A 200 -7.31 -6.82 -14.67
N ALA A 201 -7.54 -5.50 -14.65
CA ALA A 201 -8.64 -4.86 -15.37
C ALA A 201 -8.50 -5.01 -16.90
N ASN A 202 -7.30 -4.84 -17.43
CA ASN A 202 -7.05 -4.77 -18.86
C ASN A 202 -5.58 -5.08 -19.18
N GLU A 203 -5.30 -5.62 -20.37
CA GLU A 203 -3.95 -5.98 -20.83
C GLU A 203 -2.97 -4.80 -20.96
N GLN A 204 -3.48 -3.56 -21.00
CA GLN A 204 -2.66 -2.36 -20.99
C GLN A 204 -2.11 -2.00 -19.60
N PHE A 205 -2.57 -2.67 -18.53
CA PHE A 205 -1.95 -2.61 -17.20
C PHE A 205 -0.78 -3.60 -17.10
N PRO A 206 0.21 -3.35 -16.23
CA PRO A 206 1.20 -4.35 -15.87
C PRO A 206 0.52 -5.62 -15.32
N ALA A 207 1.13 -6.78 -15.56
CA ALA A 207 0.66 -8.04 -14.98
C ALA A 207 0.72 -8.00 -13.46
N SER A 208 -0.29 -8.53 -12.78
CA SER A 208 -0.28 -8.64 -11.32
C SER A 208 0.81 -9.59 -10.83
N ALA A 209 1.34 -9.40 -9.62
CA ALA A 209 2.31 -10.30 -9.01
C ALA A 209 1.79 -11.74 -8.92
N LEU A 210 0.47 -11.91 -8.74
CA LEU A 210 -0.18 -13.21 -8.70
C LEU A 210 -0.15 -13.92 -10.07
N GLU A 211 -0.34 -13.16 -11.15
CA GLU A 211 -0.18 -13.66 -12.52
C GLU A 211 1.28 -14.02 -12.82
N LEU A 212 2.23 -13.24 -12.30
CA LEU A 212 3.66 -13.46 -12.43
C LEU A 212 4.19 -14.64 -11.57
N GLY A 213 3.34 -15.22 -10.71
CA GLY A 213 3.62 -16.46 -9.97
C GLY A 213 3.93 -16.28 -8.49
N ALA A 214 3.67 -15.11 -7.90
CA ALA A 214 3.85 -14.91 -6.46
C ALA A 214 2.93 -15.82 -5.63
N ASP A 215 3.42 -16.27 -4.48
CA ASP A 215 2.76 -17.28 -3.65
C ASP A 215 1.63 -16.70 -2.80
N ILE A 216 1.85 -15.52 -2.21
CA ILE A 216 0.84 -14.74 -1.50
C ILE A 216 0.93 -13.29 -1.95
N VAL A 217 -0.21 -12.69 -2.27
CA VAL A 217 -0.32 -11.30 -2.72
C VAL A 217 -1.35 -10.57 -1.87
N VAL A 218 -0.97 -9.43 -1.29
CA VAL A 218 -1.86 -8.58 -0.49
C VAL A 218 -2.16 -7.30 -1.27
N GLN A 219 -3.43 -6.96 -1.44
CA GLN A 219 -3.87 -5.79 -2.21
C GLN A 219 -4.76 -4.86 -1.40
N SER A 220 -4.60 -3.55 -1.53
CA SER A 220 -5.53 -2.58 -0.94
C SER A 220 -6.59 -2.21 -1.96
N ALA A 221 -7.76 -2.85 -1.89
CA ALA A 221 -8.88 -2.55 -2.77
C ALA A 221 -9.23 -1.05 -2.73
N HIS A 222 -9.30 -0.45 -1.54
CA HIS A 222 -9.66 0.97 -1.37
C HIS A 222 -8.70 1.99 -2.01
N LYS A 223 -7.49 1.57 -2.41
CA LYS A 223 -6.53 2.47 -3.07
C LYS A 223 -6.80 2.64 -4.56
N THR A 224 -7.31 1.60 -5.23
CA THR A 224 -7.40 1.59 -6.71
C THR A 224 -8.70 1.00 -7.26
N LEU A 225 -9.58 0.48 -6.40
CA LEU A 225 -10.93 0.01 -6.72
C LEU A 225 -11.95 0.83 -5.92
N PRO A 226 -13.25 0.81 -6.30
CA PRO A 226 -14.30 1.52 -5.57
C PRO A 226 -14.64 0.81 -4.24
N ALA A 227 -13.72 0.85 -3.29
CA ALA A 227 -13.86 0.27 -1.96
C ALA A 227 -13.62 1.31 -0.86
N MET A 228 -14.28 1.13 0.29
CA MET A 228 -14.12 1.99 1.46
C MET A 228 -12.74 1.80 2.10
N THR A 229 -12.17 2.87 2.68
CA THR A 229 -10.92 2.81 3.43
C THR A 229 -10.91 1.63 4.41
N MET A 230 -9.75 0.95 4.53
CA MET A 230 -9.53 -0.33 5.25
C MET A 230 -9.94 -1.60 4.49
N ALA A 231 -10.76 -1.53 3.45
CA ALA A 231 -11.07 -2.70 2.61
C ALA A 231 -9.83 -3.16 1.82
N SER A 232 -9.44 -4.42 1.97
CA SER A 232 -8.29 -5.04 1.28
C SER A 232 -8.56 -6.52 0.92
N PHE A 233 -7.72 -7.08 0.06
CA PHE A 233 -7.74 -8.50 -0.33
C PHE A 233 -6.42 -9.18 0.02
N LEU A 234 -6.48 -10.49 0.28
CA LEU A 234 -5.31 -11.37 0.29
C LEU A 234 -5.58 -12.54 -0.63
N HIS A 235 -4.62 -12.87 -1.49
CA HIS A 235 -4.68 -13.97 -2.44
C HIS A 235 -3.57 -14.96 -2.14
N VAL A 236 -3.87 -16.26 -2.21
CA VAL A 236 -2.91 -17.36 -2.09
C VAL A 236 -2.97 -18.18 -3.37
N LYS A 237 -1.81 -18.40 -3.98
CA LYS A 237 -1.61 -19.29 -5.14
C LYS A 237 -0.26 -19.98 -5.02
N SER A 238 -0.20 -21.00 -4.17
CA SER A 238 1.07 -21.55 -3.72
C SER A 238 0.99 -23.01 -3.32
N ASN A 239 2.05 -23.74 -3.65
CA ASN A 239 2.34 -25.07 -3.09
C ASN A 239 3.43 -25.04 -2.00
N LEU A 240 4.01 -23.86 -1.73
CA LEU A 240 5.10 -23.64 -0.77
C LEU A 240 4.61 -23.06 0.56
N VAL A 241 3.42 -22.46 0.58
CA VAL A 241 2.81 -21.85 1.78
C VAL A 241 1.52 -22.57 2.18
N ASP A 242 1.36 -22.80 3.48
CA ASP A 242 0.20 -23.45 4.06
C ASP A 242 -0.97 -22.48 4.20
N ARG A 243 -1.98 -22.63 3.32
CA ARG A 243 -3.18 -21.78 3.28
C ARG A 243 -4.01 -21.84 4.57
N GLU A 244 -4.00 -22.96 5.30
CA GLU A 244 -4.75 -23.09 6.55
C GLU A 244 -4.13 -22.22 7.65
N LYS A 245 -2.80 -22.09 7.66
CA LYS A 245 -2.11 -21.14 8.55
C LYS A 245 -2.42 -19.70 8.19
N VAL A 246 -2.49 -19.36 6.91
CA VAL A 246 -2.93 -18.02 6.48
C VAL A 246 -4.30 -17.71 7.07
N ASN A 247 -5.27 -18.61 6.88
CA ASN A 247 -6.61 -18.47 7.46
C ASN A 247 -6.59 -18.36 8.99
N GLN A 248 -5.81 -19.20 9.66
CA GLN A 248 -5.64 -19.16 11.12
C GLN A 248 -5.17 -17.79 11.61
N TYR A 249 -4.13 -17.22 10.98
CA TYR A 249 -3.61 -15.92 11.40
C TYR A 249 -4.52 -14.76 11.02
N LEU A 250 -5.26 -14.85 9.91
CA LEU A 250 -6.30 -13.88 9.60
C LEU A 250 -7.39 -13.83 10.68
N ARG A 251 -7.83 -14.99 11.20
CA ARG A 251 -8.78 -15.05 12.33
C ARG A 251 -8.24 -14.41 13.62
N ILE A 252 -6.93 -14.53 13.87
CA ILE A 252 -6.29 -13.94 15.05
C ILE A 252 -6.18 -12.42 14.94
N LEU A 253 -5.86 -11.92 13.74
CA LEU A 253 -5.45 -10.53 13.54
C LEU A 253 -6.60 -9.60 13.12
N GLN A 254 -7.71 -10.16 12.61
CA GLN A 254 -8.90 -9.38 12.26
C GLN A 254 -9.83 -9.20 13.46
N SER A 255 -10.67 -8.17 13.40
CA SER A 255 -11.68 -7.91 14.44
C SER A 255 -12.62 -9.10 14.62
N SER A 256 -12.97 -9.44 15.86
CA SER A 256 -14.05 -10.38 16.19
C SER A 256 -15.46 -9.82 15.88
N SER A 257 -15.53 -8.55 15.50
CA SER A 257 -16.74 -7.86 15.07
C SER A 257 -16.40 -7.07 13.80
N PRO A 258 -16.39 -7.72 12.63
CA PRO A 258 -16.03 -7.12 11.36
C PRO A 258 -17.12 -6.13 10.92
N SER A 259 -16.72 -5.11 10.18
CA SER A 259 -17.70 -4.18 9.59
C SER A 259 -18.31 -4.80 8.33
N TYR A 260 -19.62 -5.07 8.37
CA TYR A 260 -20.36 -5.58 7.21
C TYR A 260 -20.46 -4.56 6.07
N LEU A 261 -20.39 -3.27 6.38
CA LEU A 261 -20.23 -2.22 5.38
C LEU A 261 -18.92 -2.40 4.57
N LEU A 262 -17.81 -2.72 5.24
CA LEU A 262 -16.54 -2.98 4.57
C LEU A 262 -16.58 -4.29 3.77
N LEU A 263 -17.21 -5.34 4.29
CA LEU A 263 -17.40 -6.61 3.57
C LEU A 263 -18.24 -6.43 2.30
N ALA A 264 -19.34 -5.68 2.38
CA ALA A 264 -20.17 -5.38 1.22
C ALA A 264 -19.44 -4.49 0.21
N SER A 265 -18.63 -3.54 0.69
CA SER A 265 -17.77 -2.72 -0.16
C SER A 265 -16.71 -3.54 -0.89
N LEU A 266 -16.13 -4.55 -0.25
CA LEU A 266 -15.20 -5.50 -0.87
C LEU A 266 -15.89 -6.35 -1.94
N ASP A 267 -17.10 -6.83 -1.65
CA ASP A 267 -17.90 -7.60 -2.60
C ASP A 267 -18.27 -6.77 -3.83
N ASP A 268 -18.65 -5.50 -3.65
CA ASP A 268 -18.94 -4.59 -4.76
C ASP A 268 -17.67 -4.24 -5.57
N ALA A 269 -16.54 -3.98 -4.92
CA ALA A 269 -15.26 -3.72 -5.60
C ALA A 269 -14.77 -4.94 -6.40
N ARG A 270 -14.90 -6.15 -5.84
CA ARG A 270 -14.65 -7.41 -6.55
C ARG A 270 -15.58 -7.54 -7.75
N HIS A 271 -16.87 -7.20 -7.61
CA HIS A 271 -17.80 -7.23 -8.76
C HIS A 271 -17.39 -6.24 -9.84
N TYR A 272 -16.97 -5.04 -9.43
CA TYR A 272 -16.55 -3.97 -10.33
C TYR A 272 -15.44 -4.46 -11.26
N ILE A 273 -14.35 -4.99 -10.69
CA ILE A 273 -13.21 -5.48 -11.47
C ILE A 273 -13.55 -6.77 -12.25
N GLN A 274 -14.32 -7.68 -11.66
CA GLN A 274 -14.72 -8.94 -12.31
C GLN A 274 -15.60 -8.74 -13.55
N THR A 275 -16.30 -7.60 -13.63
CA THR A 275 -17.16 -7.21 -14.75
C THR A 275 -16.57 -6.09 -15.59
N TYR A 276 -15.27 -5.82 -15.45
CA TYR A 276 -14.57 -4.86 -16.29
C TYR A 276 -14.39 -5.44 -17.71
N LEU A 277 -14.78 -4.69 -18.73
CA LEU A 277 -14.77 -5.13 -20.13
C LEU A 277 -13.65 -4.46 -20.92
N ALA A 278 -13.27 -5.04 -22.06
CA ALA A 278 -12.31 -4.41 -22.97
C ALA A 278 -12.76 -3.00 -23.41
N SER A 279 -14.06 -2.78 -23.60
CA SER A 279 -14.63 -1.46 -23.92
C SER A 279 -14.46 -0.44 -22.79
N ASP A 280 -14.45 -0.90 -21.53
CA ASP A 280 -14.18 -0.04 -20.37
C ASP A 280 -12.73 0.44 -20.41
N GLY A 281 -11.80 -0.48 -20.71
CA GLY A 281 -10.39 -0.16 -20.91
C GLY A 281 -10.19 0.86 -22.02
N SER A 282 -10.72 0.61 -23.23
CA SER A 282 -10.61 1.56 -24.35
C SER A 282 -11.14 2.96 -23.98
N TYR A 283 -12.26 3.02 -23.26
CA TYR A 283 -12.83 4.28 -22.79
C TYR A 283 -11.92 4.99 -21.79
N LEU A 284 -11.40 4.28 -20.78
CA LEU A 284 -10.48 4.83 -19.79
C LEU A 284 -9.22 5.41 -20.45
N PHE A 285 -8.57 4.64 -21.32
CA PHE A 285 -7.31 5.06 -21.95
C PHE A 285 -7.51 6.23 -22.92
N GLU A 286 -8.64 6.29 -23.62
CA GLU A 286 -8.99 7.47 -24.43
C GLU A 286 -9.15 8.73 -23.55
N LYS A 287 -9.91 8.63 -22.45
CA LYS A 287 -10.10 9.76 -21.52
C LYS A 287 -8.78 10.20 -20.88
N ARG A 288 -7.96 9.24 -20.46
CA ARG A 288 -6.64 9.49 -19.89
C ARG A 288 -5.74 10.23 -20.88
N LYS A 289 -5.66 9.76 -22.13
CA LYS A 289 -4.86 10.39 -23.19
C LYS A 289 -5.27 11.85 -23.42
N ILE A 290 -6.56 12.10 -23.64
CA ILE A 290 -7.09 13.46 -23.86
C ILE A 290 -6.75 14.38 -22.66
N TRP A 291 -6.86 13.85 -21.44
CA TRP A 291 -6.58 14.64 -20.25
C TRP A 291 -5.10 14.96 -20.09
N ILE A 292 -4.20 13.99 -20.33
CA ILE A 292 -2.75 14.21 -20.31
C ILE A 292 -2.34 15.26 -21.35
N GLU A 293 -2.79 15.12 -22.61
CA GLU A 293 -2.53 16.12 -23.66
C GLU A 293 -3.01 17.53 -23.24
N SER A 294 -4.12 17.60 -22.50
CA SER A 294 -4.64 18.86 -21.98
C SER A 294 -3.82 19.46 -20.83
N LEU A 295 -3.12 18.62 -20.04
CA LEU A 295 -2.22 19.03 -18.96
C LEU A 295 -0.87 19.47 -19.50
N GLU A 296 -0.32 18.74 -20.49
CA GLU A 296 0.93 19.10 -21.18
C GLU A 296 0.84 20.48 -21.86
N SER A 297 -0.38 20.93 -22.18
CA SER A 297 -0.64 22.27 -22.68
C SER A 297 -0.48 23.39 -21.62
N ILE A 298 -0.25 23.07 -20.34
CA ILE A 298 -0.09 24.05 -19.25
C ILE A 298 1.39 24.48 -19.17
N PRO A 299 1.71 25.77 -19.35
CA PRO A 299 3.10 26.21 -19.38
C PRO A 299 3.88 25.90 -18.08
N ALA A 300 5.03 25.24 -18.22
CA ALA A 300 5.94 24.79 -17.16
C ALA A 300 5.42 23.69 -16.23
N LEU A 301 4.27 23.09 -16.54
CA LEU A 301 3.90 21.81 -15.95
C LEU A 301 4.60 20.70 -16.76
N GLU A 302 5.37 19.88 -16.08
CA GLU A 302 5.88 18.62 -16.62
C GLU A 302 4.96 17.50 -16.15
N VAL A 303 4.55 16.64 -17.08
CA VAL A 303 3.71 15.47 -16.83
C VAL A 303 4.56 14.25 -17.14
N LEU A 304 4.71 13.35 -16.16
CA LEU A 304 5.44 12.09 -16.37
C LEU A 304 4.51 10.91 -16.16
N GLU A 305 4.48 10.05 -17.16
CA GLU A 305 3.84 8.76 -17.12
C GLU A 305 4.79 7.70 -16.55
N VAL A 306 4.22 6.69 -15.91
CA VAL A 306 4.91 5.54 -15.31
C VAL A 306 4.24 4.24 -15.78
N ASP A 307 4.77 3.08 -15.39
CA ASP A 307 4.27 1.79 -15.89
C ASP A 307 2.81 1.54 -15.54
N ASP A 308 2.36 1.92 -14.34
CA ASP A 308 0.95 1.89 -13.94
C ASP A 308 0.20 3.11 -14.51
N PRO A 309 -0.73 2.92 -15.47
CA PRO A 309 -1.48 4.01 -16.08
C PRO A 309 -2.40 4.77 -15.12
N LEU A 310 -2.78 4.21 -13.97
CA LEU A 310 -3.53 4.97 -12.97
C LEU A 310 -2.65 5.89 -12.13
N LYS A 311 -1.34 5.93 -12.37
CA LYS A 311 -0.41 6.84 -11.69
C LYS A 311 0.17 7.88 -12.65
N LEU A 312 0.30 9.11 -12.15
CA LEU A 312 0.82 10.24 -12.92
C LEU A 312 1.63 11.15 -12.01
N LEU A 313 2.83 11.52 -12.42
CA LEU A 313 3.69 12.45 -11.69
C LEU A 313 3.60 13.83 -12.33
N LEU A 314 3.49 14.87 -11.51
CA LEU A 314 3.49 16.25 -11.95
C LEU A 314 4.64 17.03 -11.32
N ARG A 315 5.36 17.81 -12.13
CA ARG A 315 6.46 18.69 -11.68
C ARG A 315 6.28 20.10 -12.21
N VAL A 316 6.81 21.07 -11.48
CA VAL A 316 6.95 22.45 -11.96
C VAL A 316 8.39 22.88 -11.74
N ASN A 317 9.09 23.17 -12.84
CA ASN A 317 10.51 23.53 -12.80
C ASN A 317 10.76 24.72 -11.86
N GLY A 318 11.73 24.56 -10.95
CA GLY A 318 12.11 25.58 -9.96
C GLY A 318 11.30 25.55 -8.65
N TYR A 319 10.42 24.56 -8.48
CA TYR A 319 9.62 24.38 -7.27
C TYR A 319 9.65 22.92 -6.81
N THR A 320 9.49 22.71 -5.50
CA THR A 320 9.38 21.37 -4.91
C THR A 320 7.97 20.81 -5.08
N GLY A 321 7.82 19.49 -4.97
CA GLY A 321 6.50 18.84 -4.95
C GLY A 321 5.62 19.33 -3.79
N TYR A 322 6.20 19.64 -2.63
CA TYR A 322 5.48 20.19 -1.49
C TYR A 322 4.84 21.55 -1.78
N GLN A 323 5.58 22.45 -2.42
CA GLN A 323 5.05 23.76 -2.84
C GLN A 323 3.94 23.60 -3.89
N LEU A 324 4.11 22.66 -4.83
CA LEU A 324 3.08 22.36 -5.80
C LEU A 324 1.81 21.80 -5.13
N LYS A 325 1.96 20.89 -4.16
CA LYS A 325 0.84 20.37 -3.36
C LYS A 325 0.10 21.50 -2.64
N GLU A 326 0.81 22.40 -1.96
CA GLU A 326 0.19 23.54 -1.28
C GLU A 326 -0.59 24.44 -2.26
N ALA A 327 0.00 24.74 -3.44
CA ALA A 327 -0.68 25.50 -4.48
C ALA A 327 -1.94 24.80 -5.00
N LEU A 328 -1.93 23.47 -5.14
CA LEU A 328 -3.09 22.67 -5.54
C LEU A 328 -4.18 22.65 -4.45
N GLU A 329 -3.80 22.51 -3.18
CA GLU A 329 -4.73 22.52 -2.04
C GLU A 329 -5.41 23.89 -1.87
N ASN A 330 -4.71 24.97 -2.17
CA ASN A 330 -5.29 26.32 -2.25
C ASN A 330 -6.36 26.43 -3.36
N GLN A 331 -6.31 25.57 -4.38
CA GLN A 331 -7.37 25.40 -5.40
C GLN A 331 -8.34 24.26 -5.08
N GLN A 332 -8.34 23.75 -3.85
CA GLN A 332 -9.19 22.63 -3.40
C GLN A 332 -8.98 21.37 -4.24
N LEU A 333 -7.74 21.08 -4.63
CA LEU A 333 -7.34 19.87 -5.32
C LEU A 333 -6.28 19.15 -4.48
N TYR A 334 -6.62 17.95 -4.02
CA TYR A 334 -5.77 17.14 -3.15
C TYR A 334 -5.08 16.05 -3.96
N VAL A 335 -3.77 15.96 -3.81
CA VAL A 335 -2.92 14.95 -4.44
C VAL A 335 -2.62 13.82 -3.46
N GLU A 336 -2.18 12.67 -3.96
CA GLU A 336 -1.90 11.50 -3.13
C GLU A 336 -0.69 11.74 -2.21
N LEU A 337 0.42 12.18 -2.79
CA LEU A 337 1.62 12.57 -2.05
C LEU A 337 2.39 13.66 -2.77
N ALA A 338 3.34 14.24 -2.04
CA ALA A 338 4.35 15.14 -2.55
C ALA A 338 5.72 14.70 -2.01
N ASP A 339 6.75 14.90 -2.82
CA ASP A 339 8.15 14.75 -2.42
C ASP A 339 8.97 16.00 -2.82
N ALA A 340 10.29 15.90 -2.72
CA ALA A 340 11.18 17.01 -3.04
C ALA A 340 11.08 17.47 -4.50
N TYR A 341 10.62 16.62 -5.42
CA TYR A 341 10.60 16.84 -6.86
C TYR A 341 9.20 17.02 -7.43
N GLN A 342 8.22 16.27 -6.92
CA GLN A 342 6.96 16.06 -7.63
C GLN A 342 5.78 15.80 -6.72
N VAL A 343 4.58 15.88 -7.30
CA VAL A 343 3.36 15.33 -6.71
C VAL A 343 2.93 14.09 -7.49
N LEU A 344 2.32 13.13 -6.78
CA LEU A 344 1.73 11.93 -7.35
C LEU A 344 0.21 12.07 -7.39
N LEU A 345 -0.38 11.73 -8.53
CA LEU A 345 -1.82 11.55 -8.71
C LEU A 345 -2.15 10.07 -8.85
N ILE A 346 -3.27 9.66 -8.26
CA ILE A 346 -3.93 8.38 -8.53
C ILE A 346 -5.22 8.66 -9.30
N LEU A 347 -5.32 8.12 -10.52
CA LEU A 347 -6.45 8.28 -11.42
C LEU A 347 -7.51 7.21 -11.17
N PRO A 348 -8.79 7.49 -11.45
CA PRO A 348 -9.85 6.51 -11.27
C PRO A 348 -9.76 5.39 -12.30
N LEU A 349 -10.06 4.15 -11.89
CA LEU A 349 -10.43 3.08 -12.81
C LEU A 349 -11.85 3.33 -13.30
N LEU A 350 -12.04 3.72 -14.56
CA LEU A 350 -13.36 4.05 -15.11
C LEU A 350 -13.93 2.91 -15.95
N LYS A 351 -15.26 2.74 -15.89
CA LYS A 351 -16.04 1.98 -16.87
C LYS A 351 -16.67 2.87 -17.93
N TYR A 352 -17.04 2.28 -19.05
CA TYR A 352 -17.71 2.95 -20.15
C TYR A 352 -18.96 3.70 -19.64
N GLY A 353 -19.04 4.98 -19.99
CA GLY A 353 -20.15 5.86 -19.61
C GLY A 353 -20.03 6.47 -18.21
N GLN A 354 -19.08 6.05 -17.37
CA GLN A 354 -18.80 6.74 -16.12
C GLN A 354 -18.11 8.08 -16.36
N THR A 355 -18.49 9.10 -15.60
CA THR A 355 -17.91 10.44 -15.70
C THR A 355 -16.97 10.71 -14.53
N PHE A 356 -15.95 11.54 -14.77
CA PHE A 356 -15.03 12.04 -13.75
C PHE A 356 -14.68 13.50 -14.07
N PRO A 357 -14.46 14.38 -13.08
CA PRO A 357 -14.33 15.82 -13.29
C PRO A 357 -12.94 16.26 -13.82
N PHE A 358 -12.42 15.58 -14.85
CA PHE A 358 -11.10 15.86 -15.45
C PHE A 358 -10.94 17.32 -15.92
N ALA A 359 -11.99 17.91 -16.51
CA ALA A 359 -11.95 19.29 -16.99
C ALA A 359 -11.78 20.29 -15.84
N GLU A 360 -12.52 20.12 -14.74
CA GLU A 360 -12.41 20.96 -13.55
C GLU A 360 -11.05 20.80 -12.88
N MET A 361 -10.54 19.57 -12.75
CA MET A 361 -9.20 19.32 -12.21
C MET A 361 -8.11 20.01 -13.03
N ARG A 362 -8.21 19.96 -14.38
CA ARG A 362 -7.27 20.66 -15.27
C ARG A 362 -7.27 22.17 -15.02
N ILE A 363 -8.44 22.78 -14.84
CA ILE A 363 -8.55 24.22 -14.55
C ILE A 363 -7.84 24.56 -13.24
N ARG A 364 -8.11 23.80 -12.18
CA ARG A 364 -7.47 23.99 -10.86
C ARG A 364 -5.97 23.79 -10.91
N ILE A 365 -5.48 22.77 -11.64
CA ILE A 365 -4.04 22.56 -11.84
C ILE A 365 -3.41 23.78 -12.54
N LYS A 366 -4.04 24.31 -13.59
CA LYS A 366 -3.56 25.50 -14.29
C LYS A 366 -3.49 26.72 -13.37
N GLU A 367 -4.51 26.92 -12.52
CA GLU A 367 -4.57 28.03 -11.56
C GLU A 367 -3.49 27.90 -10.50
N ALA A 368 -3.28 26.69 -9.94
CA ALA A 368 -2.22 26.39 -8.99
C ALA A 368 -0.83 26.68 -9.58
N VAL A 369 -0.54 26.17 -10.78
CA VAL A 369 0.75 26.42 -11.47
C VAL A 369 0.95 27.91 -11.74
N SER A 370 -0.12 28.64 -12.10
CA SER A 370 -0.05 30.09 -12.34
C SER A 370 0.17 30.90 -11.07
N ALA A 371 -0.40 30.47 -9.94
CA ALA A 371 -0.18 31.10 -8.64
C ALA A 371 1.24 30.86 -8.13
N LEU A 372 1.72 29.62 -8.23
CA LEU A 372 3.06 29.21 -7.80
C LEU A 372 4.17 30.02 -8.48
N LYS A 373 4.01 30.31 -9.78
CA LYS A 373 4.94 31.16 -10.55
C LYS A 373 5.04 32.62 -10.09
N LYS A 374 4.05 33.13 -9.35
CA LYS A 374 4.09 34.51 -8.83
C LYS A 374 4.91 34.60 -7.55
N GLU A 375 5.17 33.47 -6.89
CA GLU A 375 6.00 33.40 -5.70
C GLU A 375 7.47 33.25 -6.06
N LYS A 376 8.37 33.71 -5.19
CA LYS A 376 9.81 33.55 -5.39
C LYS A 376 10.15 32.06 -5.46
N SER A 377 10.82 31.64 -6.53
CA SER A 377 11.40 30.30 -6.62
C SER A 377 12.41 30.11 -5.49
N PHE A 378 12.15 29.14 -4.63
CA PHE A 378 13.12 28.60 -3.69
C PHE A 378 13.75 27.39 -4.37
N SER A 379 14.67 27.63 -5.30
CA SER A 379 15.55 26.57 -5.79
C SER A 379 16.55 26.24 -4.67
N THR A 380 16.09 25.51 -3.68
CA THR A 380 17.00 24.58 -3.03
C THR A 380 17.23 23.53 -4.10
N GLU A 381 18.39 23.51 -4.75
CA GLU A 381 18.84 22.30 -5.43
C GLU A 381 18.88 21.23 -4.33
N VAL A 382 17.76 20.53 -4.13
CA VAL A 382 17.70 19.34 -3.30
C VAL A 382 18.43 18.29 -4.12
N ASN A 383 19.75 18.34 -4.01
CA ASN A 383 20.65 17.32 -4.50
C ASN A 383 20.48 16.16 -3.51
N LEU A 384 19.36 15.42 -3.60
CA LEU A 384 19.25 14.06 -3.06
C LEU A 384 20.28 13.27 -3.86
N ARG A 385 21.56 13.44 -3.49
CA ARG A 385 22.64 12.63 -4.02
C ARG A 385 22.18 11.21 -3.78
N THR A 386 22.26 10.41 -4.83
CA THR A 386 22.17 8.96 -4.79
C THR A 386 23.30 8.49 -3.88
N ILE A 387 23.09 8.58 -2.56
CA ILE A 387 24.05 8.05 -1.61
C ILE A 387 23.93 6.56 -1.81
N HIS A 388 24.96 5.98 -2.44
CA HIS A 388 25.07 4.57 -2.73
C HIS A 388 24.62 3.78 -1.50
N SER A 389 23.40 3.27 -1.57
CA SER A 389 22.90 2.37 -0.56
C SER A 389 23.62 1.04 -0.78
N PRO A 390 24.06 0.37 0.29
CA PRO A 390 24.64 -0.95 0.14
C PRO A 390 23.60 -1.87 -0.52
N LEU A 391 24.07 -2.85 -1.31
CA LEU A 391 23.22 -3.84 -1.99
C LEU A 391 22.24 -4.49 -1.02
N PHE A 392 22.72 -4.80 0.19
CA PHE A 392 21.90 -5.29 1.29
C PHE A 392 22.34 -4.72 2.64
N VAL A 393 21.44 -4.74 3.61
CA VAL A 393 21.66 -4.30 5.00
C VAL A 393 21.24 -5.41 5.94
N LEU A 394 22.11 -5.71 6.91
CA LEU A 394 21.81 -6.60 8.03
C LEU A 394 21.63 -5.75 9.30
N PRO A 395 20.58 -6.00 10.12
CA PRO A 395 20.51 -5.43 11.45
C PRO A 395 21.68 -5.89 12.32
N GLU A 396 22.21 -4.99 13.16
CA GLU A 396 23.25 -5.29 14.16
C GLU A 396 22.69 -6.18 15.29
N TYR A 397 21.40 -6.00 15.60
CA TYR A 397 20.70 -6.74 16.64
C TYR A 397 19.35 -7.24 16.12
N SER A 398 18.93 -8.43 16.57
CA SER A 398 17.56 -8.90 16.39
C SER A 398 16.58 -8.09 17.22
N PHE A 399 15.31 -8.06 16.83
CA PHE A 399 14.25 -7.37 17.56
C PHE A 399 14.20 -7.79 19.05
N ASP A 400 14.26 -9.09 19.33
CA ASP A 400 14.30 -9.63 20.71
C ASP A 400 15.47 -9.09 21.53
N ARG A 401 16.65 -8.95 20.92
CA ARG A 401 17.82 -8.44 21.61
C ARG A 401 17.69 -6.95 21.88
N ILE A 402 17.07 -6.19 20.97
CA ILE A 402 16.83 -4.75 21.15
C ILE A 402 15.96 -4.51 22.39
N GLU A 403 14.92 -5.32 22.62
CA GLU A 403 14.05 -5.16 23.81
C GLU A 403 14.84 -5.20 25.12
N GLN A 404 15.85 -6.07 25.20
CA GLN A 404 16.65 -6.30 26.42
C GLN A 404 17.78 -5.27 26.63
N LEU A 405 18.17 -4.53 25.59
CA LEU A 405 19.27 -3.57 25.68
C LEU A 405 18.82 -2.26 26.33
N GLU A 406 19.75 -1.59 27.03
CA GLU A 406 19.56 -0.21 27.50
C GLU A 406 19.46 0.73 26.29
N LYS A 407 18.56 1.72 26.40
CA LYS A 407 18.23 2.65 25.31
C LYS A 407 18.23 4.06 25.86
N GLU A 408 18.61 5.03 25.04
CA GLU A 408 18.67 6.43 25.42
C GLU A 408 18.19 7.35 24.29
N TRP A 409 17.72 8.54 24.67
CA TRP A 409 17.46 9.62 23.74
C TRP A 409 18.70 10.48 23.60
N ILE A 410 19.19 10.68 22.37
CA ILE A 410 20.34 11.54 22.09
C ILE A 410 20.01 12.54 21.00
N PRO A 411 20.70 13.69 20.93
CA PRO A 411 20.62 14.57 19.78
C PRO A 411 20.93 13.82 18.48
N TYR A 412 20.08 13.92 17.45
CA TYR A 412 20.27 13.16 16.20
C TYR A 412 21.61 13.49 15.52
N MET A 413 22.14 14.70 15.73
CA MET A 413 23.48 15.12 15.28
C MET A 413 24.63 14.29 15.88
N ARG A 414 24.40 13.60 17.00
CA ARG A 414 25.37 12.73 17.68
C ARG A 414 25.08 11.24 17.45
N ALA A 415 24.12 10.92 16.59
CA ALA A 415 23.64 9.56 16.40
C ALA A 415 24.41 8.76 15.34
N ILE A 416 25.32 9.39 14.58
CA ILE A 416 26.16 8.68 13.58
C ILE A 416 26.88 7.51 14.25
N GLY A 417 26.71 6.33 13.69
CA GLY A 417 27.33 5.09 14.16
C GLY A 417 26.60 4.42 15.33
N ARG A 418 25.59 5.06 15.94
CA ARG A 418 24.71 4.43 16.93
C ARG A 418 23.70 3.51 16.24
N VAL A 419 23.10 2.60 17.00
CA VAL A 419 22.06 1.70 16.49
C VAL A 419 20.69 2.24 16.90
N SER A 420 19.79 2.37 15.94
CA SER A 420 18.44 2.86 16.19
C SER A 420 17.67 1.89 17.10
N ALA A 421 16.93 2.43 18.07
CA ALA A 421 16.10 1.65 18.98
C ALA A 421 14.59 1.78 18.68
N SER A 422 14.21 2.61 17.72
CA SER A 422 12.81 2.78 17.32
C SER A 422 12.67 3.02 15.83
N MET A 423 11.49 2.68 15.31
CA MET A 423 11.15 2.97 13.94
C MET A 423 10.75 4.45 13.78
N VAL A 424 11.30 5.10 12.76
CA VAL A 424 10.95 6.49 12.38
C VAL A 424 10.63 6.50 10.90
N THR A 425 9.41 6.89 10.57
CA THR A 425 8.82 6.66 9.25
C THR A 425 8.26 7.97 8.68
N PRO A 426 8.89 8.55 7.65
CA PRO A 426 8.27 9.62 6.86
C PRO A 426 6.90 9.17 6.32
N TYR A 427 5.92 10.07 6.36
CA TYR A 427 4.55 9.76 5.95
C TYR A 427 3.88 10.91 5.20
N PRO A 428 3.28 10.65 4.01
CA PRO A 428 3.41 9.43 3.20
C PRO A 428 4.85 9.22 2.68
N PRO A 429 5.25 8.02 2.17
CA PRO A 429 4.45 6.81 1.91
C PRO A 429 4.45 5.75 3.03
N GLY A 430 5.07 6.00 4.19
CA GLY A 430 5.12 5.00 5.26
C GLY A 430 6.27 3.99 5.14
N ILE A 431 7.37 4.39 4.50
CA ILE A 431 8.60 3.61 4.36
C ILE A 431 9.58 4.03 5.48
N PRO A 432 10.02 3.13 6.37
CA PRO A 432 10.86 3.52 7.50
C PRO A 432 12.25 4.03 7.09
N LEU A 433 12.58 5.25 7.53
CA LEU A 433 13.93 5.82 7.38
C LEU A 433 14.89 5.17 8.40
N PHE A 434 14.45 5.07 9.65
CA PHE A 434 15.14 4.34 10.71
C PHE A 434 14.32 3.11 11.10
N VAL A 435 15.00 1.97 11.20
CA VAL A 435 14.44 0.69 11.65
C VAL A 435 15.23 0.24 12.88
N PRO A 436 14.57 -0.27 13.93
CA PRO A 436 15.27 -0.79 15.10
C PRO A 436 16.35 -1.82 14.71
N GLY A 437 17.53 -1.71 15.31
CA GLY A 437 18.65 -2.62 15.05
C GLY A 437 19.53 -2.21 13.88
N GLU A 438 19.13 -1.23 13.07
CA GLU A 438 19.99 -0.68 12.03
C GLU A 438 20.92 0.41 12.57
N LYS A 439 22.14 0.43 12.05
CA LYS A 439 23.09 1.52 12.30
C LYS A 439 22.63 2.80 11.61
N ILE A 440 22.75 3.91 12.33
CA ILE A 440 22.47 5.26 11.83
C ILE A 440 23.72 5.73 11.06
N THR A 441 23.55 5.98 9.77
CA THR A 441 24.61 6.43 8.87
C THR A 441 24.50 7.93 8.61
N VAL A 442 25.57 8.53 8.09
CA VAL A 442 25.57 9.93 7.63
C VAL A 442 24.45 10.15 6.61
N SER A 443 24.30 9.21 5.67
CA SER A 443 23.26 9.23 4.64
C SER A 443 21.84 9.35 5.20
N LYS A 444 21.48 8.50 6.16
CA LYS A 444 20.13 8.52 6.75
C LYS A 444 19.87 9.80 7.55
N LEU A 445 20.89 10.37 8.19
CA LEU A 445 20.74 11.65 8.89
C LEU A 445 20.60 12.82 7.92
N SER A 446 21.35 12.85 6.82
CA SER A 446 21.15 13.86 5.78
C SER A 446 19.73 13.79 5.20
N GLN A 447 19.23 12.59 4.91
CA GLN A 447 17.84 12.39 4.47
C GLN A 447 16.83 12.88 5.51
N LEU A 448 17.06 12.61 6.81
CA LEU A 448 16.22 13.12 7.88
C LEU A 448 16.18 14.65 7.88
N GLU A 449 17.33 15.30 7.80
CA GLU A 449 17.43 16.77 7.81
C GLU A 449 16.74 17.40 6.61
N GLU A 450 16.92 16.82 5.42
CA GLU A 450 16.26 17.27 4.20
C GLU A 450 14.73 17.14 4.31
N LEU A 451 14.23 16.00 4.78
CA LEU A 451 12.81 15.77 5.02
C LEU A 451 12.22 16.74 6.05
N LEU A 452 12.96 17.05 7.12
CA LEU A 452 12.55 18.05 8.10
C LEU A 452 12.52 19.47 7.50
N MET A 453 13.52 19.82 6.66
CA MET A 453 13.58 21.13 6.01
C MET A 453 12.43 21.37 5.04
N ILE A 454 11.97 20.33 4.33
CA ILE A 454 10.87 20.41 3.36
C ILE A 454 9.48 20.15 4.00
N GLY A 455 9.41 20.03 5.34
CA GLY A 455 8.15 19.95 6.08
C GLY A 455 7.48 18.57 6.05
N ALA A 456 8.23 17.49 5.83
CA ALA A 456 7.69 16.13 5.86
C ALA A 456 7.13 15.79 7.26
N SER A 457 6.02 15.05 7.28
CA SER A 457 5.46 14.47 8.51
C SER A 457 6.09 13.12 8.81
N PHE A 458 6.17 12.76 10.09
CA PHE A 458 6.77 11.50 10.55
C PHE A 458 5.81 10.75 11.47
N GLN A 459 5.91 9.42 11.45
CA GLN A 459 5.21 8.49 12.32
C GLN A 459 6.22 7.58 13.05
N GLY A 460 5.77 7.00 14.16
CA GLY A 460 6.56 6.08 14.97
C GLY A 460 6.98 6.70 16.31
N TYR A 461 7.87 6.02 17.02
CA TYR A 461 8.32 6.45 18.34
C TYR A 461 9.53 7.38 18.21
N HIS A 462 9.29 8.69 18.06
CA HIS A 462 10.33 9.70 17.84
C HIS A 462 10.10 11.00 18.62
N ARG A 463 11.17 11.78 18.81
CA ARG A 463 11.18 13.13 19.45
C ARG A 463 11.94 14.13 18.56
N LEU A 464 11.63 14.13 17.28
CA LEU A 464 12.29 14.96 16.26
C LEU A 464 12.12 16.46 16.51
N ASP A 465 10.99 16.89 17.08
CA ASP A 465 10.76 18.30 17.47
C ASP A 465 11.75 18.78 18.53
N GLU A 466 12.20 17.86 19.39
CA GLU A 466 13.25 18.11 20.39
C GLU A 466 14.65 17.83 19.85
N LYS A 467 14.77 17.51 18.56
CA LYS A 467 16.00 17.09 17.88
C LYS A 467 16.62 15.83 18.45
N LEU A 468 15.80 14.94 19.01
CA LEU A 468 16.23 13.69 19.63
C LEU A 468 15.83 12.45 18.81
N ILE A 469 16.71 11.45 18.81
CA ILE A 469 16.44 10.11 18.28
C ILE A 469 16.74 9.05 19.34
N TYR A 470 15.98 7.95 19.31
CA TYR A 470 16.10 6.87 20.27
C TYR A 470 17.10 5.83 19.76
N VAL A 471 18.14 5.56 20.57
CA VAL A 471 19.23 4.66 20.20
C VAL A 471 19.54 3.66 21.30
N ILE A 472 20.22 2.59 20.93
CA ILE A 472 20.79 1.62 21.86
C ILE A 472 22.04 2.25 22.49
N LYS A 473 22.15 2.14 23.82
CA LYS A 473 23.22 2.73 24.61
C LYS A 473 24.58 2.13 24.29
#